data_AF-A0A7L5BW52-F1
#
_entry.id   AF-A0A7L5BW52-F1
#
_cell.length_a   1.000
_cell.length_b   1.000
_cell.length_c   1.000
_cell.angle_alpha   90.00
_cell.angle_beta   90.00
_cell.angle_gamma   90.00
#
_symmetry.space_group_name_H-M   'P 1'
#
loop_
_entity.id
_entity.type
_entity.pdbx_description
1 polymer ?
#
loop_
_entity_poly.entity_id
_entity_poly.type
_entity_poly.pdbx_seq_one_letter_code
_entity_poly.pdbx_strand_id
1 'polypeptide(L)'
;MALFDPANHLRSEKHRKIYAYAELAYTFVDFSAAALFVIGSVLFFDESTTYVATWLFVIGSMLFGMRPTIKLAREVAYMRAGDFDDVIDA
;
A
#
# COMPACT_ATOMS: atom_id res chain seq x y z
N MET A 1 14.95 -7.64 -15.06
CA MET A 1 13.62 -7.71 -14.40
C MET A 1 12.75 -6.59 -14.98
N ALA A 2 11.54 -6.87 -15.46
CA ALA A 2 10.63 -5.81 -15.92
C ALA A 2 9.91 -5.18 -14.71
N LEU A 3 9.81 -3.84 -14.68
CA LEU A 3 9.09 -3.12 -13.62
C LEU A 3 7.60 -3.46 -13.67
N PHE A 4 7.01 -3.70 -12.50
CA PHE A 4 5.59 -4.05 -12.33
C PHE A 4 5.14 -5.38 -12.97
N ASP A 5 6.08 -6.26 -13.35
CA ASP A 5 5.74 -7.60 -13.84
C ASP A 5 5.09 -8.42 -12.72
N PRO A 6 3.86 -8.94 -12.91
CA PRO A 6 3.21 -9.80 -11.94
C PRO A 6 4.04 -11.01 -11.55
N ALA A 7 4.88 -11.56 -12.43
CA ALA A 7 5.67 -12.75 -12.16
C ALA A 7 6.88 -12.50 -11.23
N ASN A 8 7.25 -11.24 -10.94
CA ASN A 8 8.42 -10.91 -10.12
C ASN A 8 8.38 -11.52 -8.71
N HIS A 9 7.18 -11.74 -8.14
CA HIS A 9 7.04 -12.34 -6.81
C HIS A 9 7.36 -13.84 -6.75
N LEU A 10 7.41 -14.53 -7.90
CA LEU A 10 7.67 -15.97 -8.00
C LEU A 10 9.16 -16.30 -8.20
N ARG A 11 10.00 -15.29 -8.41
CA ARG A 11 11.41 -15.50 -8.80
C ARG A 11 12.29 -16.05 -7.69
N SER A 12 11.98 -15.77 -6.43
CA SER A 12 12.76 -16.22 -5.28
C SER A 12 11.92 -16.17 -3.99
N GLU A 13 12.29 -17.01 -2.99
CA GLU A 13 11.71 -17.03 -1.64
C GLU A 13 11.67 -15.63 -1.00
N LYS A 14 12.70 -14.81 -1.24
CA LYS A 14 12.81 -13.44 -0.72
C LYS A 14 11.79 -12.50 -1.36
N HIS A 15 11.56 -12.65 -2.68
CA HIS A 15 10.56 -11.87 -3.42
C HIS A 15 9.14 -12.20 -2.94
N ARG A 16 8.87 -13.47 -2.63
CA ARG A 16 7.58 -13.90 -2.08
C ARG A 16 7.31 -13.29 -0.70
N LYS A 17 8.32 -13.20 0.18
CA LYS A 17 8.19 -12.53 1.48
C LYS A 17 7.91 -11.03 1.32
N ILE A 18 8.66 -10.34 0.46
CA ILE A 18 8.44 -8.91 0.14
C ILE A 18 7.02 -8.68 -0.37
N TYR A 19 6.53 -9.54 -1.27
CA TYR A 19 5.17 -9.49 -1.77
C TYR A 19 4.14 -9.63 -0.65
N ALA A 20 4.28 -10.64 0.21
CA ALA A 20 3.34 -10.92 1.28
C ALA A 20 3.21 -9.74 2.27
N TYR A 21 4.32 -9.13 2.67
CA TYR A 21 4.29 -7.94 3.53
C TYR A 21 3.63 -6.73 2.84
N ALA A 22 3.92 -6.52 1.55
CA ALA A 22 3.30 -5.45 0.79
C ALA A 22 1.78 -5.66 0.65
N GLU A 23 1.33 -6.89 0.41
CA GLU A 23 -0.09 -7.23 0.28
C GLU A 23 -0.87 -7.04 1.58
N LEU A 24 -0.27 -7.43 2.71
CA LEU A 24 -0.83 -7.17 4.03
C LEU A 24 -0.94 -5.66 4.30
N ALA A 25 0.11 -4.90 3.95
CA ALA A 25 0.12 -3.45 4.09
C ALA A 25 -0.94 -2.77 3.22
N TYR A 26 -1.15 -3.21 1.97
CA TYR A 26 -2.26 -2.72 1.13
C TYR A 26 -3.60 -2.99 1.76
N THR A 27 -3.86 -4.22 2.16
CA THR A 27 -5.16 -4.62 2.72
C THR A 27 -5.48 -3.77 3.94
N PHE A 28 -4.49 -3.55 4.82
CA PHE A 28 -4.65 -2.73 6.01
C PHE A 28 -4.95 -1.26 5.67
N VAL A 29 -4.19 -0.67 4.76
CA VAL A 29 -4.35 0.73 4.34
C VAL A 29 -5.69 0.94 3.62
N ASP A 30 -6.05 0.06 2.69
CA ASP A 30 -7.29 0.14 1.91
C ASP A 30 -8.51 0.02 2.84
N PHE A 31 -8.48 -0.93 3.79
CA PHE A 31 -9.57 -1.10 4.76
C PHE A 31 -9.68 0.10 5.71
N SER A 32 -8.55 0.62 6.19
CA SER A 32 -8.51 1.80 7.07
C SER A 32 -9.04 3.04 6.36
N ALA A 33 -8.62 3.27 5.11
CA ALA A 33 -9.11 4.38 4.29
C ALA A 33 -10.62 4.27 4.05
N ALA A 34 -11.10 3.07 3.67
CA ALA A 34 -12.53 2.82 3.45
C ALA A 34 -13.34 3.06 4.73
N ALA A 35 -12.87 2.60 5.89
CA ALA A 35 -13.54 2.84 7.17
C ALA A 35 -13.64 4.33 7.49
N LEU A 36 -12.55 5.09 7.34
CA LEU A 36 -12.56 6.54 7.57
C LEU A 36 -13.52 7.27 6.64
N PHE A 37 -13.56 6.91 5.36
CA PHE A 37 -14.50 7.51 4.40
C PHE A 37 -15.95 7.18 4.71
N VAL A 38 -16.26 5.93 5.08
CA VAL A 38 -17.63 5.53 5.44
C VAL A 38 -18.08 6.25 6.70
N ILE A 39 -17.25 6.26 7.74
CA ILE A 39 -17.58 6.96 9.00
C ILE A 39 -17.75 8.46 8.74
N GLY A 40 -16.81 9.10 8.02
CA GLY A 40 -16.93 10.50 7.65
C GLY A 40 -18.19 10.79 6.84
N SER A 41 -18.60 9.89 5.94
CA SER A 41 -19.79 10.05 5.11
C SER A 41 -21.06 10.09 5.96
N VAL A 42 -21.12 9.26 7.01
CA VAL A 42 -22.22 9.27 7.97
C VAL A 42 -22.23 10.57 8.78
N LEU A 43 -21.06 11.07 9.20
CA LEU A 43 -20.98 12.34 9.94
C LEU A 43 -21.42 13.55 9.10
N PHE A 44 -21.27 13.54 7.79
CA PHE A 44 -21.77 14.63 6.93
C PHE A 44 -23.30 14.80 6.95
N PHE A 45 -24.08 13.89 7.57
CA PHE A 45 -25.52 14.06 7.76
C PHE A 45 -25.90 15.05 8.88
N ASP A 46 -24.94 15.48 9.70
CA ASP A 46 -25.15 16.51 10.74
C ASP A 46 -24.10 17.62 10.60
N GLU A 47 -24.57 18.86 10.45
CA GLU A 47 -23.73 20.06 10.34
C GLU A 47 -22.77 20.19 11.53
N SER A 48 -23.19 19.78 12.74
CA SER A 48 -22.37 19.84 13.95
C SER A 48 -21.13 18.94 13.91
N THR A 49 -21.16 17.86 13.11
CA THR A 49 -20.07 16.88 13.00
C THR A 49 -19.25 17.01 11.70
N THR A 50 -19.61 17.95 10.83
CA THR A 50 -18.98 18.18 9.51
C THR A 50 -17.49 18.52 9.61
N TYR A 51 -17.06 19.24 10.65
CA TYR A 51 -15.64 19.52 10.87
C TYR A 51 -14.84 18.23 11.10
N VAL A 52 -15.37 17.30 11.89
CA VAL A 52 -14.75 15.99 12.14
C VAL A 52 -14.79 15.12 10.88
N ALA A 53 -15.93 15.09 10.17
CA ALA A 53 -16.10 14.38 8.91
C ALA A 53 -15.02 14.77 7.88
N THR A 54 -14.75 16.08 7.76
CA THR A 54 -13.75 16.64 6.85
C THR A 54 -12.35 16.07 7.14
N TRP A 55 -11.95 16.03 8.41
CA TRP A 55 -10.65 15.48 8.79
C TRP A 55 -10.55 13.96 8.58
N LEU A 56 -11.62 13.21 8.84
CA LEU A 56 -11.66 11.78 8.51
C LEU A 56 -11.43 11.54 7.01
N PHE A 57 -12.01 12.38 6.15
CA PHE A 57 -11.76 12.34 4.71
C PHE A 57 -10.32 12.70 4.35
N VAL A 58 -9.74 13.75 4.93
CA VAL A 58 -8.34 14.11 4.68
C VAL A 58 -7.41 12.96 5.04
N ILE A 59 -7.58 12.36 6.23
CA ILE A 59 -6.75 11.23 6.67
C ILE A 59 -7.01 10.00 5.79
N GLY A 60 -8.26 9.70 5.46
CA GLY A 60 -8.63 8.63 4.54
C GLY A 60 -7.98 8.79 3.16
N SER A 61 -7.92 10.02 2.63
CA SER A 61 -7.26 10.33 1.36
C SER A 61 -5.75 10.16 1.43
N MET A 62 -5.11 10.54 2.55
CA MET A 62 -3.69 10.28 2.76
C MET A 62 -3.38 8.78 2.77
N LEU A 63 -4.19 7.98 3.49
CA LEU A 63 -4.06 6.52 3.48
C LEU A 63 -4.27 5.94 2.08
N PHE A 64 -5.29 6.39 1.35
CA PHE A 64 -5.51 5.96 -0.03
C PHE A 64 -4.29 6.26 -0.93
N GLY A 65 -3.61 7.38 -0.71
CA GLY A 65 -2.34 7.72 -1.38
C GLY A 65 -1.15 6.84 -0.97
N MET A 66 -1.20 6.13 0.15
CA MET A 66 -0.15 5.18 0.53
C MET A 66 -0.16 3.93 -0.36
N ARG A 67 -1.28 3.58 -0.99
CA ARG A 67 -1.36 2.42 -1.89
C ARG A 67 -0.36 2.49 -3.06
N PRO A 68 -0.31 3.55 -3.90
CA PRO A 68 0.76 3.65 -4.91
C PRO A 68 2.16 3.74 -4.29
N THR A 69 2.30 4.27 -3.08
CA THR A 69 3.59 4.39 -2.37
C THR A 69 4.15 3.01 -1.97
N ILE A 70 3.32 2.15 -1.39
CA ILE A 70 3.70 0.77 -1.04
C ILE A 70 4.04 -0.02 -2.31
N LYS A 71 3.34 0.23 -3.43
CA LYS A 71 3.65 -0.38 -4.73
C LYS A 71 5.01 0.01 -5.24
N LEU A 72 5.33 1.29 -5.21
CA LEU A 72 6.65 1.76 -5.59
C LEU A 72 7.74 1.20 -4.68
N ALA A 73 7.51 1.19 -3.35
CA ALA A 73 8.46 0.64 -2.39
C ALA A 73 8.74 -0.85 -2.63
N ARG A 74 7.69 -1.63 -2.98
CA ARG A 74 7.82 -3.04 -3.35
C ARG A 74 8.67 -3.24 -4.59
N GLU A 75 8.45 -2.47 -5.65
CA GLU A 75 9.27 -2.56 -6.88
C GLU A 75 10.74 -2.21 -6.60
N VAL A 76 11.01 -1.18 -5.77
CA VAL A 76 12.38 -0.85 -5.35
C VAL A 76 13.02 -1.99 -4.56
N ALA A 77 12.27 -2.64 -3.68
CA ALA A 77 12.75 -3.79 -2.93
C ALA A 77 13.07 -5.00 -3.84
N TYR A 78 12.26 -5.24 -4.88
CA TYR A 78 12.55 -6.26 -5.88
C TYR A 78 13.82 -5.96 -6.68
N MET A 79 14.00 -4.72 -7.13
CA MET A 79 15.23 -4.34 -7.84
C MET A 79 16.47 -4.57 -6.99
N ARG A 80 16.43 -4.18 -5.71
CA ARG A 80 17.54 -4.46 -4.78
C ARG A 80 17.75 -5.95 -4.57
N ALA A 81 16.68 -6.73 -4.41
CA ALA A 81 16.79 -8.17 -4.19
C ALA A 81 17.42 -8.89 -5.39
N GLY A 82 17.06 -8.53 -6.62
CA GLY A 82 17.65 -9.09 -7.83
C GLY A 82 19.14 -8.77 -7.99
N ASP A 83 19.54 -7.52 -7.72
CA ASP A 83 20.95 -7.08 -7.79
C ASP A 83 21.85 -7.83 -6.79
N PHE A 84 21.35 -8.13 -5.59
CA PHE A 84 22.11 -8.94 -4.62
C PHE A 84 22.23 -10.41 -4.99
N ASP A 85 21.18 -11.01 -5.56
CA ASP A 85 21.20 -12.42 -5.97
C ASP A 85 22.21 -12.62 -7.12
N ASP A 86 22.29 -11.68 -8.09
CA ASP A 86 23.25 -11.71 -9.20
C ASP A 86 24.73 -11.60 -8.74
N VAL A 87 24.99 -10.95 -7.59
CA VAL A 87 26.34 -10.80 -7.01
C VAL A 87 26.77 -12.01 -6.17
N ILE A 88 25.82 -12.70 -5.55
CA ILE A 88 26.11 -13.89 -4.71
C ILE A 88 26.39 -15.13 -5.56
N ASP A 89 25.76 -15.24 -6.74
CA ASP A 89 25.90 -16.37 -7.65
C ASP A 89 27.07 -16.23 -8.66
N ALA A 90 27.86 -15.15 -8.59
CA ALA A 90 29.02 -14.86 -9.47
C ALA A 90 30.37 -15.19 -8.82
#